data_AF-A0A227J928-F1
#
_entry.id   AF-A0A227J928-F1
#
_cell.length_a   1.000
_cell.length_b   1.000
_cell.length_c   1.000
_cell.angle_alpha   90.00
_cell.angle_beta   90.00
_cell.angle_gamma   90.00
#
_symmetry.space_group_name_H-M   'P 1'
#
loop_
_entity.id
_entity.type
_entity.pdbx_description
1 polymer ?
#
loop_
_entity_poly.entity_id
_entity_poly.type
_entity_poly.pdbx_seq_one_letter_code
_entity_poly.pdbx_strand_id
1 'polypeptide(L)'
;GWGEGKLKGEYLNSDKKYQDDSRWGYQVKHDGIINKQWIVKVDYSQVSDIDYFLDLDSDIGNREDGQLVQEGHVQYRSDFWDASLTVRDFQILLKEENRPYRLLPQLDLNYYTPLWGDHLNFDVKSQVSRF
;
A
#
# COMPACT_ATOMS: atom_id res chain seq x y z
N GLY A 1 8.31 -16.46 -12.10
CA GLY A 1 7.96 -15.69 -10.89
C GLY A 1 6.73 -16.31 -10.27
N TRP A 2 6.45 -15.97 -9.02
CA TRP A 2 5.24 -16.40 -8.31
C TRP A 2 4.58 -15.15 -7.74
N GLY A 3 3.27 -15.09 -7.76
CA GLY A 3 2.54 -14.01 -7.14
C GLY A 3 1.07 -14.35 -7.05
N GLU A 4 0.40 -13.71 -6.10
CA GLU A 4 -1.05 -13.81 -5.95
C GLU A 4 -1.66 -12.41 -5.99
N GLY A 5 -2.90 -12.35 -6.43
CA GLY A 5 -3.63 -11.10 -6.54
C GLY A 5 -5.09 -11.32 -6.17
N LYS A 6 -5.68 -10.33 -5.52
CA LYS A 6 -7.11 -10.28 -5.21
C LYS A 6 -7.65 -8.94 -5.67
N LEU A 7 -8.76 -8.99 -6.40
CA LEU A 7 -9.52 -7.83 -6.84
C LEU A 7 -10.93 -7.95 -6.27
N LYS A 8 -11.42 -6.89 -5.66
CA LYS A 8 -12.81 -6.75 -5.24
C LYS A 8 -13.37 -5.45 -5.79
N GLY A 9 -14.64 -5.48 -6.16
CA GLY A 9 -15.38 -4.32 -6.64
C GLY A 9 -16.84 -4.44 -6.23
N GLU A 10 -17.36 -3.38 -5.64
CA GLU A 10 -18.71 -3.29 -5.10
C GLU A 10 -19.36 -2.00 -5.65
N TYR A 11 -20.62 -2.08 -6.09
CA TYR A 11 -21.34 -0.94 -6.67
C TYR A 11 -22.82 -1.00 -6.32
N LEU A 12 -23.37 0.13 -5.88
CA LEU A 12 -24.77 0.34 -5.56
C LEU A 12 -25.23 1.62 -6.26
N ASN A 13 -26.17 1.48 -7.21
CA ASN A 13 -26.51 2.56 -8.14
C ASN A 13 -27.31 3.71 -7.51
N SER A 14 -28.11 3.43 -6.48
CA SER A 14 -28.92 4.45 -5.81
C SER A 14 -29.17 4.00 -4.38
N ASP A 15 -28.70 4.79 -3.42
CA ASP A 15 -28.88 4.54 -2.00
C ASP A 15 -29.62 5.69 -1.33
N LYS A 16 -30.81 5.41 -0.78
CA LYS A 16 -31.63 6.39 -0.05
C LYS A 16 -30.92 6.98 1.17
N LYS A 17 -29.97 6.23 1.77
CA LYS A 17 -29.15 6.74 2.87
C LYS A 17 -28.05 7.69 2.41
N TYR A 18 -27.76 7.70 1.12
CA TYR A 18 -26.72 8.51 0.47
C TYR A 18 -27.33 9.41 -0.60
N GLN A 19 -28.43 10.11 -0.28
CA GLN A 19 -29.04 11.12 -1.16
C GLN A 19 -29.40 10.60 -2.57
N ASP A 20 -29.69 9.30 -2.70
CA ASP A 20 -29.91 8.60 -3.96
C ASP A 20 -28.71 8.57 -4.93
N ASP A 21 -27.51 8.95 -4.47
CA ASP A 21 -26.25 8.86 -5.21
C ASP A 21 -25.71 7.42 -5.25
N SER A 22 -24.79 7.19 -6.19
CA SER A 22 -24.12 5.90 -6.34
C SER A 22 -23.04 5.71 -5.27
N ARG A 23 -23.02 4.54 -4.64
CA ARG A 23 -21.94 4.10 -3.75
C ARG A 23 -21.08 3.04 -4.41
N TRP A 24 -19.78 3.12 -4.22
CA TRP A 24 -18.85 2.17 -4.82
C TRP A 24 -17.64 1.94 -3.91
N GLY A 25 -17.04 0.77 -4.04
CA GLY A 25 -15.82 0.39 -3.36
C GLY A 25 -14.99 -0.52 -4.24
N TYR A 26 -13.67 -0.39 -4.19
CA TYR A 26 -12.78 -1.35 -4.83
C TYR A 26 -11.53 -1.61 -3.99
N GLN A 27 -11.00 -2.82 -4.15
CA GLN A 27 -9.77 -3.25 -3.49
C GLN A 27 -8.91 -4.04 -4.46
N VAL A 28 -7.62 -3.69 -4.49
CA VAL A 28 -6.58 -4.38 -5.22
C VAL A 28 -5.50 -4.77 -4.21
N LYS A 29 -5.30 -6.06 -4.05
CA LYS A 29 -4.16 -6.60 -3.29
C LYS A 29 -3.32 -7.46 -4.22
N HIS A 30 -2.02 -7.24 -4.25
CA HIS A 30 -1.10 -8.03 -5.03
C HIS A 30 0.23 -8.19 -4.29
N ASP A 31 0.73 -9.41 -4.24
CA ASP A 31 2.06 -9.73 -3.75
C ASP A 31 2.73 -10.65 -4.76
N GLY A 32 3.92 -10.26 -5.23
CA GLY A 32 4.61 -10.99 -6.29
C GLY A 32 6.13 -10.91 -6.19
N ILE A 33 6.77 -12.03 -6.57
CA ILE A 33 8.20 -12.15 -6.78
C ILE A 33 8.47 -12.49 -8.25
N ILE A 34 9.11 -11.57 -8.96
CA ILE A 34 9.45 -11.72 -10.39
C ILE A 34 10.96 -11.99 -10.50
N ASN A 35 11.30 -13.06 -11.23
CA ASN A 35 12.67 -13.53 -11.48
C ASN A 35 13.55 -13.83 -10.25
N LYS A 36 12.99 -13.79 -9.03
CA LYS A 36 13.67 -13.91 -7.71
C LYS A 36 14.24 -12.60 -7.17
N GLN A 37 14.42 -11.56 -8.00
CA GLN A 37 15.01 -10.28 -7.58
C GLN A 37 13.96 -9.19 -7.35
N TRP A 38 12.90 -9.17 -8.13
CA TRP A 38 11.87 -8.15 -8.05
C TRP A 38 10.79 -8.57 -7.08
N ILE A 39 10.47 -7.70 -6.13
CA ILE A 39 9.34 -7.83 -5.24
C ILE A 39 8.39 -6.69 -5.57
N VAL A 40 7.14 -7.02 -5.89
CA VAL A 40 6.10 -6.06 -6.20
C VAL A 40 4.96 -6.30 -5.23
N LYS A 41 4.52 -5.23 -4.56
CA LYS A 41 3.38 -5.25 -3.65
C LYS A 41 2.45 -4.08 -3.94
N VAL A 42 1.16 -4.36 -3.90
CA VAL A 42 0.10 -3.36 -4.00
C VAL A 42 -0.93 -3.69 -2.94
N ASP A 43 -1.26 -2.73 -2.08
CA ASP A 43 -2.43 -2.78 -1.20
C ASP A 43 -3.18 -1.47 -1.36
N TYR A 44 -4.22 -1.50 -2.18
CA TYR A 44 -5.01 -0.34 -2.51
C TYR A 44 -6.48 -0.61 -2.25
N SER A 45 -7.09 0.17 -1.38
CA SER A 45 -8.52 0.16 -1.14
C SER A 45 -9.07 1.58 -1.19
N GLN A 46 -10.21 1.75 -1.85
CA GLN A 46 -10.92 3.03 -1.90
C GLN A 46 -12.42 2.82 -1.94
N VAL A 47 -13.14 3.68 -1.22
CA VAL A 47 -14.62 3.73 -1.22
C VAL A 47 -15.10 5.13 -1.57
N SER A 48 -16.37 5.23 -2.01
CA SER A 48 -16.99 6.47 -2.46
C SER A 48 -17.13 7.55 -1.38
N ASP A 49 -17.39 7.13 -0.14
CA ASP A 49 -17.72 8.02 0.97
C ASP A 49 -17.23 7.48 2.33
N ILE A 50 -17.12 8.37 3.32
CA ILE A 50 -16.58 8.03 4.65
C ILE A 50 -17.52 7.16 5.48
N ASP A 51 -18.83 7.20 5.20
CA ASP A 51 -19.85 6.45 5.93
C ASP A 51 -20.12 5.07 5.26
N TYR A 52 -19.33 4.68 4.24
CA TYR A 52 -19.56 3.49 3.42
C TYR A 52 -19.73 2.20 4.24
N PHE A 53 -18.77 1.89 5.11
CA PHE A 53 -18.84 0.67 5.94
C PHE A 53 -19.85 0.76 7.08
N LEU A 54 -20.21 1.98 7.51
CA LEU A 54 -21.26 2.17 8.50
C LEU A 54 -22.61 1.71 7.92
N ASP A 55 -22.87 2.06 6.67
CA ASP A 55 -24.15 1.79 6.03
C ASP A 55 -24.22 0.45 5.29
N LEU A 56 -23.11 -0.02 4.72
CA LEU A 56 -23.05 -1.23 3.90
C LEU A 56 -22.20 -2.31 4.56
N ASP A 57 -22.65 -3.56 4.45
CA ASP A 57 -21.81 -4.73 4.71
C ASP A 57 -20.93 -4.96 3.47
N SER A 58 -19.62 -5.02 3.65
CA SER A 58 -18.63 -5.01 2.57
C SER A 58 -17.54 -6.04 2.82
N ASP A 59 -17.07 -6.67 1.74
CA ASP A 59 -15.91 -7.56 1.80
C ASP A 59 -14.58 -6.77 1.74
N ILE A 60 -14.62 -5.47 1.43
CA ILE A 60 -13.44 -4.61 1.31
C ILE A 60 -12.90 -4.22 2.69
N GLY A 61 -13.80 -3.93 3.64
CA GLY A 61 -13.50 -3.45 4.98
C GLY A 61 -14.72 -3.53 5.89
N ASN A 62 -14.62 -3.01 7.10
CA ASN A 62 -15.65 -3.10 8.12
C ASN A 62 -15.85 -1.78 8.88
N ARG A 63 -16.87 -1.74 9.73
CA ARG A 63 -17.28 -0.53 10.48
C ARG A 63 -16.22 0.04 11.43
N GLU A 64 -15.29 -0.78 11.88
CA GLU A 64 -14.22 -0.38 12.81
C GLU A 64 -13.01 0.20 12.05
N ASP A 65 -12.99 0.08 10.71
CA ASP A 65 -11.89 0.59 9.90
C ASP A 65 -11.94 2.12 9.82
N GLY A 66 -11.03 2.78 10.52
CA GLY A 66 -10.90 4.24 10.48
C GLY A 66 -10.19 4.78 9.22
N GLN A 67 -9.55 3.91 8.44
CA GLN A 67 -8.80 4.28 7.24
C GLN A 67 -8.62 3.11 6.27
N LEU A 68 -8.44 3.43 4.98
CA LEU A 68 -8.06 2.48 3.94
C LEU A 68 -6.66 2.77 3.41
N VAL A 69 -5.86 1.72 3.22
CA VAL A 69 -4.50 1.80 2.72
C VAL A 69 -4.50 2.02 1.20
N GLN A 70 -3.61 2.90 0.75
CA GLN A 70 -3.32 3.16 -0.66
C GLN A 70 -1.81 3.11 -0.88
N GLU A 71 -1.28 1.89 -1.00
CA GLU A 71 0.15 1.61 -1.06
C GLU A 71 0.57 0.87 -2.33
N GLY A 72 1.66 1.33 -2.91
CA GLY A 72 2.46 0.61 -3.89
C GLY A 72 3.90 0.51 -3.43
N HIS A 73 4.48 -0.68 -3.58
CA HIS A 73 5.87 -0.94 -3.23
C HIS A 73 6.54 -1.80 -4.30
N VAL A 74 7.73 -1.38 -4.72
CA VAL A 74 8.59 -2.16 -5.61
C VAL A 74 9.98 -2.19 -5.02
N GLN A 75 10.54 -3.39 -4.91
CA GLN A 75 11.92 -3.60 -4.49
C GLN A 75 12.66 -4.44 -5.51
N TYR A 76 13.92 -4.09 -5.75
CA TYR A 76 14.86 -4.93 -6.46
C TYR A 76 15.96 -5.39 -5.51
N ARG A 77 16.25 -6.68 -5.50
CA ARG A 77 17.31 -7.30 -4.71
C ARG A 77 18.38 -7.91 -5.59
N SER A 78 19.62 -7.55 -5.32
CA SER A 78 20.82 -8.19 -5.84
C SER A 78 21.58 -8.86 -4.69
N ASP A 79 22.73 -9.46 -4.98
CA ASP A 79 23.54 -10.17 -3.98
C ASP A 79 24.19 -9.22 -2.97
N PHE A 80 24.46 -7.98 -3.41
CA PHE A 80 25.21 -6.98 -2.63
C PHE A 80 24.44 -5.68 -2.38
N TRP A 81 23.23 -5.56 -2.92
CA TRP A 81 22.45 -4.34 -2.75
C TRP A 81 20.97 -4.60 -2.94
N ASP A 82 20.16 -3.76 -2.32
CA ASP A 82 18.73 -3.69 -2.58
C ASP A 82 18.29 -2.22 -2.66
N ALA A 83 17.31 -1.96 -3.51
CA ALA A 83 16.65 -0.67 -3.57
C ALA A 83 15.15 -0.86 -3.58
N SER A 84 14.44 0.00 -2.85
CA SER A 84 12.98 0.01 -2.85
C SER A 84 12.40 1.40 -3.05
N LEU A 85 11.28 1.43 -3.75
CA LEU A 85 10.41 2.58 -3.89
C LEU A 85 9.08 2.25 -3.24
N THR A 86 8.65 3.10 -2.31
CA THR A 86 7.37 3.00 -1.62
C THR A 86 6.59 4.29 -1.78
N VAL A 87 5.31 4.16 -2.12
CA VAL A 87 4.34 5.24 -2.22
C VAL A 87 3.16 4.82 -1.36
N ARG A 88 2.81 5.62 -0.35
CA ARG A 88 1.74 5.28 0.60
C ARG A 88 0.89 6.50 0.92
N ASP A 89 -0.41 6.36 0.76
CA ASP A 89 -1.44 7.29 1.21
C ASP A 89 -2.53 6.52 1.97
N PHE A 90 -3.46 7.25 2.57
CA PHE A 90 -4.60 6.69 3.29
C PHE A 90 -5.87 7.48 2.96
N GLN A 91 -6.97 6.77 2.72
CA GLN A 91 -8.30 7.37 2.76
C GLN A 91 -8.82 7.30 4.19
N ILE A 92 -9.06 8.45 4.82
CA ILE A 92 -9.58 8.53 6.18
C ILE A 92 -11.09 8.45 6.15
N LEU A 93 -11.63 7.55 6.98
CA LEU A 93 -13.06 7.28 7.10
C LEU A 93 -13.65 7.84 8.41
N LEU A 94 -12.83 8.54 9.19
CA LEU A 94 -13.26 9.25 10.39
C LEU A 94 -13.68 10.68 10.03
N LYS A 95 -14.77 11.15 10.63
CA LYS A 95 -15.26 12.54 10.50
C LYS A 95 -14.31 13.56 11.14
N GLU A 96 -13.47 13.12 12.07
CA GLU A 96 -12.49 13.97 12.74
C GLU A 96 -11.19 14.08 11.92
N GLU A 97 -10.68 15.31 11.81
CA GLU A 97 -9.72 15.76 10.79
C GLU A 97 -8.27 15.29 10.98
N ASN A 98 -8.01 14.27 11.78
CA ASN A 98 -6.63 13.84 12.05
C ASN A 98 -6.09 13.00 10.88
N ARG A 99 -5.61 13.69 9.84
CA ARG A 99 -5.05 13.06 8.65
C ARG A 99 -3.65 12.50 8.97
N PRO A 100 -3.40 11.20 8.78
CA PRO A 100 -2.06 10.65 8.90
C PRO A 100 -1.14 11.25 7.84
N TYR A 101 0.15 11.23 8.12
CA TYR A 101 1.17 11.65 7.17
C TYR A 101 1.17 10.74 5.94
N ARG A 102 1.29 11.35 4.77
CA ARG A 102 1.42 10.66 3.48
C ARG A 102 2.90 10.42 3.21
N LEU A 103 3.23 9.34 2.51
CA LEU A 103 4.61 9.03 2.14
C LEU A 103 4.72 9.02 0.62
N LEU A 104 5.11 10.16 0.04
CA LEU A 104 5.04 10.39 -1.40
C LEU A 104 6.28 11.14 -1.93
N PRO A 105 7.32 10.45 -2.43
CA PRO A 105 7.65 9.02 -2.30
C PRO A 105 8.68 8.77 -1.17
N GLN A 106 8.93 7.48 -0.87
CA GLN A 106 10.11 7.04 -0.13
C GLN A 106 10.99 6.14 -1.00
N LEU A 107 12.27 6.48 -1.09
CA LEU A 107 13.31 5.71 -1.74
C LEU A 107 14.31 5.23 -0.70
N ASP A 108 14.57 3.94 -0.69
CA ASP A 108 15.58 3.30 0.15
C ASP A 108 16.61 2.61 -0.75
N LEU A 109 17.89 2.74 -0.39
CA LEU A 109 19.02 2.06 -1.04
C LEU A 109 19.95 1.51 0.04
N ASN A 110 20.16 0.20 0.00
CA ASN A 110 21.08 -0.49 0.89
C ASN A 110 22.16 -1.20 0.07
N TYR A 111 23.41 -1.09 0.52
CA TYR A 111 24.56 -1.74 -0.09
C TYR A 111 25.35 -2.49 0.98
N TYR A 112 25.70 -3.75 0.71
CA TYR A 112 26.38 -4.65 1.61
C TYR A 112 27.57 -5.25 0.86
N THR A 113 28.79 -5.07 1.38
CA THR A 113 29.99 -5.65 0.77
C THR A 113 30.99 -6.15 1.81
N PRO A 114 31.51 -7.37 1.67
CA PRO A 114 32.69 -7.81 2.40
C PRO A 114 33.93 -7.20 1.75
N LEU A 115 34.52 -6.17 2.36
CA LEU A 115 35.67 -5.47 1.79
C LEU A 115 36.96 -6.30 1.90
N TRP A 116 37.13 -7.08 2.97
CA TRP A 116 38.34 -7.90 3.23
C TRP A 116 38.01 -9.30 3.74
N GLY A 117 37.41 -10.13 2.87
CA GLY A 117 37.01 -11.49 3.23
C GLY A 117 36.04 -11.49 4.41
N ASP A 118 36.24 -12.38 5.39
CA ASP A 118 35.41 -12.47 6.60
C ASP A 118 35.79 -11.46 7.69
N HIS A 119 36.80 -10.60 7.46
CA HIS A 119 37.37 -9.74 8.50
C HIS A 119 36.76 -8.34 8.56
N LEU A 120 36.18 -7.86 7.45
CA LEU A 120 35.61 -6.51 7.40
C LEU A 120 34.38 -6.46 6.50
N ASN A 121 33.23 -6.26 7.13
CA ASN A 121 31.95 -6.04 6.47
C ASN A 121 31.62 -4.55 6.46
N PHE A 122 31.14 -4.06 5.32
CA PHE A 122 30.74 -2.68 5.13
C PHE A 122 29.31 -2.59 4.62
N ASP A 123 28.47 -1.91 5.40
CA ASP A 123 27.06 -1.72 5.11
C ASP A 123 26.75 -0.23 5.00
N VAL A 124 26.07 0.17 3.93
CA VAL A 124 25.58 1.54 3.73
C VAL A 124 24.08 1.50 3.55
N LYS A 125 23.38 2.32 4.34
CA LYS A 125 21.93 2.52 4.24
C LYS A 125 21.65 3.97 3.92
N SER A 126 20.85 4.21 2.88
CA SER A 126 20.42 5.53 2.45
C SER A 126 18.90 5.54 2.32
N GLN A 127 18.26 6.59 2.85
CA GLN A 127 16.82 6.79 2.77
C GLN A 127 16.53 8.24 2.40
N VAL A 128 15.60 8.45 1.46
CA VAL A 128 15.06 9.76 1.10
C VAL A 128 13.53 9.65 1.06
N SER A 129 12.85 10.45 1.86
CA SER A 129 11.38 10.44 1.95
C SER A 129 10.81 11.85 1.96
N ARG A 130 9.59 11.99 1.44
CA ARG A 130 8.78 13.19 1.55
C ARG A 130 7.46 12.86 2.27
N PHE A 131 7.15 13.69 3.27
CA PHE A 131 5.94 13.61 4.10
C PHE A 131 4.99 14.77 3.82
#